data_AF-A0A949T825-F1
#
_entry.id   AF-A0A949T825-F1
#
_cell.length_a   1.000
_cell.length_b   1.000
_cell.length_c   1.000
_cell.angle_alpha   90.00
_cell.angle_beta   90.00
_cell.angle_gamma   90.00
#
_symmetry.space_group_name_H-M   'P 1'
#
loop_
_entity.id
_entity.type
_entity.pdbx_description
1 polymer ?
#
loop_
_entity_poly.entity_id
_entity_poly.type
_entity_poly.pdbx_seq_one_letter_code
_entity_poly.pdbx_strand_id
1 'polypeptide(L)'
;MNDNFILLESDDVVLLGEDTFKVSQIEQLIQKNIKEKLQRHIYEYNSFHPGASMLEFFNSIPIGKTNIDLAEIKHEYIQNCQVLRINGRGWEKGKLKIEIIILPTNNSDKQVYVKFIPDEHMECEAFLDEIFQIVYDNPIGECK
;
A
#
# COMPACT_ATOMS: atom_id res chain seq x y z
N MET A 1 -8.65 -12.35 10.28
CA MET A 1 -9.34 -11.69 9.15
C MET A 1 -8.44 -11.88 7.95
N ASN A 2 -8.87 -12.72 7.00
CA ASN A 2 -8.17 -12.89 5.73
C ASN A 2 -8.68 -11.78 4.83
N ASP A 3 -8.15 -10.57 5.01
CA ASP A 3 -8.44 -9.49 4.08
C ASP A 3 -7.77 -9.88 2.76
N ASN A 4 -8.56 -10.00 1.69
CA ASN A 4 -8.07 -10.35 0.35
C ASN A 4 -7.30 -9.16 -0.21
N PHE A 5 -6.05 -8.98 0.24
CA PHE A 5 -5.17 -7.94 -0.27
C PHE A 5 -4.70 -8.30 -1.68
N ILE A 6 -4.88 -7.38 -2.61
CA ILE A 6 -4.34 -7.45 -3.96
C ILE A 6 -3.07 -6.62 -3.99
N LEU A 7 -1.92 -7.23 -4.28
CA LEU A 7 -0.70 -6.46 -4.54
C LEU A 7 -0.86 -5.73 -5.88
N LEU A 8 -0.62 -4.43 -5.91
CA LEU A 8 -0.71 -3.66 -7.14
C LEU A 8 0.61 -3.70 -7.93
N GLU A 9 0.50 -3.75 -9.24
CA GLU A 9 1.63 -3.72 -10.16
C GLU A 9 2.13 -2.29 -10.39
N SER A 10 3.40 -2.13 -10.77
CA SER A 10 4.05 -0.81 -10.88
C SER A 10 3.38 0.16 -11.85
N ASP A 11 2.69 -0.37 -12.86
CA ASP A 11 1.99 0.41 -13.90
C ASP A 11 0.48 0.54 -13.64
N ASP A 12 -0.05 -0.06 -12.57
CA ASP A 12 -1.42 0.21 -12.12
C ASP A 12 -1.54 1.68 -11.72
N VAL A 13 -2.74 2.24 -11.89
CA VAL A 13 -3.03 3.64 -11.57
C VAL A 13 -3.97 3.71 -10.39
N VAL A 14 -3.65 4.56 -9.42
CA VAL A 14 -4.44 4.82 -8.23
C VAL A 14 -4.93 6.26 -8.25
N LEU A 15 -6.24 6.44 -8.08
CA LEU A 15 -6.86 7.72 -7.78
C LEU A 15 -6.94 7.91 -6.26
N LEU A 16 -6.19 8.89 -5.75
CA LEU A 16 -6.16 9.29 -4.33
C LEU A 16 -6.68 10.72 -4.21
N GLY A 17 -7.88 10.90 -3.65
CA GLY A 17 -8.55 12.19 -3.65
C GLY A 17 -8.90 12.61 -5.07
N GLU A 18 -8.29 13.70 -5.55
CA GLU A 18 -8.49 14.24 -6.90
C GLU A 18 -7.34 13.89 -7.86
N ASP A 19 -6.24 13.34 -7.35
CA ASP A 19 -5.02 13.10 -8.10
C ASP A 19 -4.85 11.63 -8.48
N THR A 20 -4.33 11.38 -9.68
CA THR A 20 -3.99 10.04 -10.17
C THR A 20 -2.49 9.82 -10.19
N PHE A 21 -2.05 8.69 -9.65
CA PHE A 21 -0.65 8.30 -9.61
C PHE A 21 -0.48 6.88 -10.14
N LYS A 22 0.64 6.62 -10.83
CA LYS A 22 1.08 5.24 -10.99
C LYS A 22 1.57 4.69 -9.64
N VAL A 23 1.39 3.40 -9.40
CA VAL A 23 1.91 2.74 -8.19
C VAL A 23 3.42 2.94 -8.05
N SER A 24 4.17 2.80 -9.13
CA SER A 24 5.62 3.08 -9.15
C SER A 24 5.97 4.51 -8.70
N GLN A 25 5.14 5.51 -9.04
CA GLN A 25 5.34 6.89 -8.60
C GLN A 25 5.06 7.04 -7.10
N ILE A 26 4.02 6.38 -6.57
CA ILE A 26 3.73 6.36 -5.14
C ILE A 26 4.92 5.77 -4.37
N GLU A 27 5.40 4.59 -4.80
CA GLU A 27 6.55 3.92 -4.18
C GLU A 27 7.79 4.82 -4.18
N GLN A 28 8.13 5.42 -5.32
CA GLN A 28 9.29 6.31 -5.45
C GLN A 28 9.17 7.57 -4.58
N LEU A 29 8.01 8.22 -4.57
CA LEU A 29 7.78 9.43 -3.79
C LEU A 29 7.91 9.14 -2.30
N ILE A 30 7.34 8.04 -1.82
CA ILE A 30 7.43 7.65 -0.41
C ILE A 30 8.86 7.26 -0.04
N GLN A 31 9.51 6.40 -0.84
CA GLN A 31 10.90 6.01 -0.61
C GLN A 31 11.84 7.21 -0.55
N LYS A 32 11.71 8.14 -1.51
CA LYS A 32 12.52 9.36 -1.54
C LYS A 32 12.31 10.20 -0.29
N ASN A 33 11.05 10.48 0.07
CA ASN A 33 10.73 11.29 1.24
C ASN A 33 11.25 10.64 2.54
N ILE A 34 11.05 9.34 2.72
CA ILE A 34 11.51 8.62 3.92
C ILE A 34 13.03 8.65 4.01
N LYS A 35 13.73 8.31 2.93
CA LYS A 35 15.20 8.32 2.89
C LYS A 35 15.75 9.70 3.25
N GLU A 36 15.20 10.75 2.66
CA GLU A 36 15.60 12.14 2.97
C GLU A 36 15.34 12.53 4.43
N LYS A 37 14.32 11.99 5.09
CA LYS A 37 14.03 12.29 6.50
C LYS A 37 14.88 11.44 7.46
N LEU A 38 15.10 10.17 7.17
CA LEU A 38 15.89 9.26 8.01
C LEU A 38 17.38 9.61 8.00
N GLN A 39 17.88 10.15 6.90
CA GLN A 39 19.28 10.60 6.77
C GLN A 39 19.53 11.98 7.41
N ARG A 40 18.49 12.67 7.91
CA ARG A 40 18.69 13.91 8.66
C ARG A 40 19.37 13.60 9.98
N HIS A 41 20.39 14.40 10.29
CA HIS A 41 21.11 14.33 11.55
C HIS A 41 20.28 15.02 12.64
N ILE A 42 20.21 14.38 13.80
CA ILE A 42 19.59 14.95 14.99
C ILE A 42 20.68 15.73 15.70
N TYR A 43 20.52 17.05 15.84
CA TYR A 43 21.46 17.86 16.60
C TYR A 43 21.17 17.70 18.09
N GLU A 44 22.22 17.48 18.87
CA GLU A 44 22.11 17.59 20.32
C GLU A 44 21.97 19.08 20.68
N TYR A 45 21.07 19.38 21.63
CA TYR A 45 20.72 20.75 22.03
C TYR A 45 21.94 21.63 22.42
N ASN A 46 23.07 21.01 22.78
CA ASN A 46 24.28 21.70 23.25
C ASN A 46 25.53 21.45 22.39
N SER A 47 25.42 20.85 21.20
CA SER A 47 26.59 20.55 20.37
C SER A 47 26.53 21.20 18.99
N PHE A 48 27.67 21.73 18.54
CA PHE A 48 27.86 22.24 17.17
C PHE A 48 28.24 21.13 16.18
N HIS A 49 28.30 19.88 16.64
CA HIS A 49 28.59 18.73 15.80
C HIS A 49 27.28 18.10 15.33
N PRO A 50 27.19 17.66 14.07
CA PRO A 50 26.05 16.87 13.63
C PRO A 50 25.99 15.62 14.52
N GLY A 51 24.90 15.47 15.28
CA GLY A 51 24.66 14.26 16.07
C GLY A 51 24.26 13.09 15.19
N ALA A 52 23.87 11.97 15.80
CA ALA A 52 23.51 10.77 15.07
C ALA A 52 22.32 10.99 14.12
N SER A 53 22.29 10.28 12.99
CA SER A 53 21.10 10.22 12.14
C SER A 53 19.95 9.49 12.85
N MET A 54 18.71 9.72 12.41
CA MET A 54 17.54 8.96 12.90
C MET A 54 17.74 7.44 12.73
N LEU A 55 18.41 7.02 11.65
CA LEU A 55 18.69 5.62 11.36
C LEU A 55 19.74 5.03 12.34
N GLU A 56 20.76 5.80 12.70
CA GLU A 56 21.74 5.41 13.73
C GLU A 56 21.12 5.34 15.12
N PHE A 57 20.18 6.23 15.43
CA PHE A 57 19.43 6.18 16.69
C PHE A 57 18.67 4.85 16.88
N PHE A 58 18.06 4.32 15.81
CA PHE A 58 17.37 3.03 15.88
C PHE A 58 18.32 1.83 16.05
N ASN A 59 19.60 1.98 15.70
CA ASN A 59 20.59 0.91 15.84
C ASN A 59 21.10 0.73 17.27
N SER A 60 20.84 1.66 18.20
CA SER A 60 21.28 1.49 19.59
C SER A 60 20.44 2.34 20.54
N ILE A 61 19.33 1.78 21.02
CA ILE A 61 18.44 2.45 21.98
C ILE A 61 18.90 2.10 23.40
N PRO A 62 19.41 3.06 24.19
CA PRO A 62 19.87 2.76 25.55
C PRO A 62 18.68 2.51 26.49
N ILE A 63 18.72 1.38 27.19
CA ILE A 63 17.80 1.03 28.28
C ILE A 63 18.63 0.67 29.51
N GLY A 64 18.79 1.65 30.41
CA GLY A 64 19.63 1.50 31.60
C GLY A 64 21.10 1.27 31.24
N LYS A 65 21.60 0.06 31.50
CA LYS A 65 23.01 -0.34 31.20
C LYS A 65 23.15 -1.18 29.93
N THR A 66 22.04 -1.45 29.25
CA THR A 66 21.98 -2.28 28.04
C THR A 66 21.49 -1.46 26.88
N ASN A 67 21.86 -1.85 25.66
CA ASN A 67 21.32 -1.28 24.44
C ASN A 67 20.40 -2.29 23.77
N ILE A 68 19.33 -1.81 23.15
CA ILE A 68 18.48 -2.59 22.26
C ILE A 68 18.73 -2.13 20.82
N ASP A 69 19.02 -3.09 19.96
CA ASP A 69 19.12 -2.85 18.53
C ASP A 69 17.74 -3.11 17.93
N LEU A 70 17.12 -2.08 17.38
CA LEU A 70 15.82 -2.22 16.75
C LEU A 70 15.99 -3.00 15.44
N ALA A 71 15.15 -4.01 15.17
CA ALA A 71 15.30 -4.83 13.96
C ALA A 71 14.58 -4.23 12.73
N GLU A 72 13.37 -3.70 12.93
CA GLU A 72 12.53 -3.12 11.87
C GLU A 72 11.53 -2.13 12.45
N ILE A 73 11.17 -1.11 11.67
CA ILE A 73 10.00 -0.26 11.92
C ILE A 73 9.01 -0.54 10.80
N LYS A 74 7.79 -0.93 11.17
CA LYS A 74 6.67 -1.09 10.25
C LYS A 74 5.65 0.00 10.46
N HIS A 75 5.22 0.61 9.36
CA HIS A 75 4.16 1.59 9.37
C HIS A 75 3.16 1.31 8.25
N GLU A 76 1.87 1.45 8.55
CA GLU A 76 0.79 1.16 7.62
C GLU A 76 -0.12 2.37 7.48
N TYR A 77 -0.43 2.74 6.24
CA TYR A 77 -1.45 3.72 5.90
C TYR A 77 -2.58 3.05 5.14
N ILE A 78 -3.83 3.36 5.50
CA ILE A 78 -5.01 2.87 4.79
C ILE A 78 -5.89 4.06 4.42
N GLN A 79 -6.24 4.17 3.14
CA GLN A 79 -7.05 5.28 2.63
C GLN A 79 -7.97 4.85 1.50
N ASN A 80 -9.16 5.44 1.43
CA ASN A 80 -10.09 5.20 0.32
C ASN A 80 -9.47 5.66 -1.01
N CYS A 81 -9.68 4.88 -2.05
CA CYS A 81 -9.12 5.13 -3.38
C CYS A 81 -9.99 4.51 -4.48
N GLN A 82 -9.63 4.79 -5.73
CA GLN A 82 -10.00 3.94 -6.86
C GLN A 82 -8.74 3.43 -7.53
N VAL A 83 -8.77 2.21 -8.05
CA VAL A 83 -7.66 1.62 -8.79
C VAL A 83 -8.09 1.27 -10.20
N LEU A 84 -7.24 1.59 -11.17
CA LEU A 84 -7.33 1.11 -12.53
C LEU A 84 -6.15 0.16 -12.76
N ARG A 85 -6.46 -1.14 -12.81
CA ARG A 85 -5.45 -2.19 -13.01
C ARG A 85 -5.14 -2.40 -14.48
N ILE A 86 -3.91 -2.78 -14.79
CA ILE A 86 -3.53 -3.26 -16.13
C ILE A 86 -4.37 -4.50 -16.43
N ASN A 87 -5.06 -4.51 -17.58
CA ASN A 87 -6.04 -5.53 -17.97
C ASN A 87 -7.31 -5.59 -17.09
N GLY A 88 -7.54 -4.59 -16.22
CA GLY A 88 -8.78 -4.43 -15.47
C GLY A 88 -9.95 -4.00 -16.37
N ARG A 89 -11.19 -4.19 -15.88
CA ARG A 89 -12.42 -3.81 -16.60
C ARG A 89 -12.81 -2.34 -16.44
N GLY A 90 -12.08 -1.59 -15.61
CA GLY A 90 -12.37 -0.19 -15.30
C GLY A 90 -11.82 0.20 -13.94
N TRP A 91 -12.31 1.34 -13.42
CA TRP A 91 -11.98 1.80 -12.08
C TRP A 91 -12.72 0.98 -11.02
N GLU A 92 -11.97 0.49 -10.05
CA GLU A 92 -12.48 -0.29 -8.91
C GLU A 92 -12.35 0.54 -7.63
N LYS A 93 -13.44 0.70 -6.90
CA LYS A 93 -13.45 1.40 -5.60
C LYS A 93 -12.96 0.47 -4.50
N GLY A 94 -12.24 1.03 -3.54
CA GLY A 94 -11.74 0.27 -2.41
C GLY A 94 -10.82 1.09 -1.52
N LYS A 95 -9.99 0.38 -0.77
CA LYS A 95 -8.98 0.96 0.12
C LYS A 95 -7.58 0.61 -0.37
N LEU A 96 -6.74 1.63 -0.49
CA LEU A 96 -5.31 1.47 -0.66
C LEU A 96 -4.67 1.23 0.70
N LYS A 97 -3.86 0.18 0.81
CA LYS A 97 -2.98 -0.07 1.95
C LYS A 97 -1.53 0.13 1.51
N ILE A 98 -0.84 1.09 2.12
CA ILE A 98 0.58 1.33 1.91
C ILE A 98 1.33 0.84 3.15
N GLU A 99 2.19 -0.15 2.97
CA GLU A 99 3.01 -0.72 4.02
C GLU A 99 4.46 -0.29 3.83
N ILE A 100 5.05 0.27 4.88
CA ILE A 100 6.38 0.84 4.88
C ILE A 100 7.23 0.08 5.88
N ILE A 101 8.34 -0.48 5.41
CA ILE A 101 9.28 -1.27 6.23
C ILE A 101 10.63 -0.57 6.22
N ILE A 102 11.00 0.01 7.35
CA ILE A 102 12.30 0.66 7.53
C ILE A 102 13.21 -0.31 8.26
N LEU A 103 14.34 -0.62 7.63
CA LEU A 103 15.40 -1.39 8.25
C LEU A 103 16.50 -0.45 8.75
N PRO A 104 17.09 -0.73 9.93
CA PRO A 104 18.22 0.01 10.49
C PRO A 104 19.49 -0.11 9.64
N THR A 105 19.57 -1.13 8.78
CA THR A 105 20.64 -1.29 7.80
C THR A 105 20.13 -0.83 6.44
N ASN A 106 20.93 -0.04 5.73
CA ASN A 106 20.58 0.65 4.48
C ASN A 106 20.38 -0.30 3.26
N ASN A 107 20.05 -1.57 3.50
CA ASN A 107 20.33 -2.69 2.59
C ASN A 107 19.10 -3.27 1.85
N SER A 108 18.00 -2.53 1.70
CA SER A 108 16.86 -3.02 0.90
C SER A 108 16.31 -2.02 -0.10
N ASP A 109 16.16 -2.49 -1.34
CA ASP A 109 15.68 -1.74 -2.51
C ASP A 109 14.14 -1.56 -2.54
N LYS A 110 13.39 -2.27 -1.67
CA LYS A 110 11.94 -2.13 -1.56
C LYS A 110 11.49 -2.06 -0.10
N GLN A 111 11.25 -0.85 0.35
CA GLN A 111 10.74 -0.52 1.70
C GLN A 111 9.28 -0.08 1.70
N VAL A 112 8.61 -0.12 0.55
CA VAL A 112 7.24 0.34 0.37
C VAL A 112 6.50 -0.70 -0.46
N TYR A 113 5.34 -1.13 0.04
CA TYR A 113 4.43 -2.04 -0.65
C TYR A 113 3.07 -1.39 -0.74
N VAL A 114 2.49 -1.39 -1.94
CA VAL A 114 1.16 -0.84 -2.20
C VAL A 114 0.20 -1.97 -2.50
N LYS A 115 -0.80 -2.14 -1.65
CA LYS A 115 -1.83 -3.16 -1.71
C LYS A 115 -3.20 -2.51 -1.87
N PHE A 116 -4.14 -3.22 -2.46
CA PHE A 116 -5.51 -2.78 -2.65
C PHE A 116 -6.49 -3.78 -2.02
N ILE A 117 -7.54 -3.24 -1.41
CA ILE A 117 -8.64 -3.98 -0.83
C ILE A 117 -9.88 -3.48 -1.56
N PRO A 118 -10.45 -4.25 -2.50
CA PRO A 118 -11.67 -3.84 -3.18
C PRO A 118 -12.80 -3.70 -2.15
N ASP A 119 -13.64 -2.69 -2.33
CA ASP A 119 -14.93 -2.69 -1.65
C ASP A 119 -15.71 -3.90 -2.19
N GLU A 120 -16.38 -4.67 -1.31
CA GLU A 120 -17.14 -5.85 -1.74
C GLU A 120 -18.08 -5.47 -2.90
N HIS A 121 -17.84 -6.04 -4.08
CA HIS A 121 -18.69 -5.82 -5.24
C HIS A 121 -20.01 -6.58 -5.05
N MET A 122 -21.05 -5.85 -4.65
CA MET A 122 -22.44 -6.33 -4.55
C MET A 122 -23.14 -6.41 -5.93
N GLU A 123 -22.40 -6.65 -7.04
CA GLU A 123 -22.95 -6.44 -8.39
C GLU A 123 -22.80 -7.63 -9.37
N CYS A 124 -21.99 -8.65 -9.07
CA CYS A 124 -21.91 -9.82 -9.96
C CYS A 124 -23.08 -10.81 -9.76
N GLU A 125 -23.59 -10.98 -8.54
CA GLU A 125 -24.69 -11.91 -8.30
C GLU A 125 -26.01 -11.40 -8.89
N ALA A 126 -26.33 -10.11 -8.74
CA ALA A 126 -27.59 -9.54 -9.23
C ALA A 126 -27.74 -9.60 -10.76
N PHE A 127 -26.66 -9.36 -11.52
CA PHE A 127 -26.68 -9.46 -12.99
C PHE A 127 -26.76 -10.91 -13.47
N LEU A 128 -26.09 -11.83 -12.79
CA LEU A 128 -26.17 -13.25 -13.11
C LEU A 128 -27.57 -13.79 -12.79
N ASP A 129 -28.17 -13.38 -11.68
CA ASP A 129 -29.55 -13.72 -11.31
C ASP A 129 -30.54 -13.22 -12.36
N GLU A 130 -30.40 -11.99 -12.87
CA GLU A 130 -31.23 -11.49 -14.00
C GLU A 130 -31.05 -12.33 -15.28
N ILE A 131 -29.83 -12.73 -15.63
CA ILE A 131 -29.58 -13.62 -16.79
C ILE A 131 -30.22 -14.99 -16.57
N PHE A 132 -30.05 -15.58 -15.38
CA PHE A 132 -30.63 -16.89 -15.07
C PHE A 132 -32.15 -16.83 -15.09
N GLN A 133 -32.76 -15.74 -14.61
CA GLN A 133 -34.19 -15.50 -14.66
C GLN A 133 -34.70 -15.46 -16.11
N ILE A 134 -34.02 -14.71 -17.00
CA ILE A 134 -34.41 -14.61 -18.43
C ILE A 134 -34.32 -15.97 -19.15
N VAL A 135 -33.30 -16.78 -18.85
CA VAL A 135 -33.12 -18.10 -19.44
C VAL A 135 -34.13 -19.11 -18.90
N TYR A 136 -34.51 -19.01 -17.62
CA TYR A 136 -35.55 -19.86 -17.02
C TYR A 136 -36.97 -19.49 -17.46
N ASP A 137 -37.26 -18.20 -17.66
CA ASP A 137 -38.61 -17.72 -18.00
C ASP A 137 -38.92 -17.81 -19.51
N ASN A 138 -37.90 -18.01 -20.37
CA ASN A 138 -38.06 -18.33 -21.79
C ASN A 138 -37.25 -19.57 -22.19
N PRO A 139 -37.70 -20.80 -21.84
CA PRO A 139 -37.14 -21.98 -22.46
C PRO A 139 -37.44 -21.89 -23.96
N ILE A 140 -36.38 -21.76 -24.78
CA ILE A 140 -36.47 -21.78 -26.24
C ILE A 140 -37.24 -23.05 -26.60
N GLY A 141 -38.50 -22.86 -27.02
CA GLY A 141 -39.42 -23.94 -27.33
C GLY A 141 -38.81 -24.84 -28.39
N GLU A 142 -38.86 -26.14 -28.12
CA GLU A 142 -38.51 -27.18 -29.07
C GLU A 142 -39.31 -26.98 -30.37
N CYS A 143 -38.61 -26.71 -31.47
CA CYS A 143 -39.18 -26.82 -32.81
C CYS A 143 -39.59 -28.27 -33.05
N LYS A 144 -40.90 -28.52 -33.13
CA LYS A 144 -41.47 -29.70 -33.79
C LYS A 144 -41.35 -29.59 -35.30
#